data_AF-A0A0B6ZAA6-F1
#
_entry.id   AF-A0A0B6ZAA6-F1
#
_cell.length_a   1.000
_cell.length_b   1.000
_cell.length_c   1.000
_cell.angle_alpha   90.00
_cell.angle_beta   90.00
_cell.angle_gamma   90.00
#
_symmetry.space_group_name_H-M   'P 1'
#
loop_
_entity.id
_entity.type
_entity.pdbx_description
1 polymer ?
#
loop_
_entity_poly.entity_id
_entity_poly.type
_entity_poly.pdbx_seq_one_letter_code
_entity_poly.pdbx_strand_id
1 'polypeptide(L)'
;MATVSVKELSDEFDLFEVDINEDQLLKLQELCSSYSLEASSMVNQWMAFSSSRKMALTTDSLNTFEREWLPKKIQSSQSKTPKQKRMKIFNKDTIDSLLEDQIEVLGAYATPDAKNQIVQTAKRQLTPENFNNSNKRFTGTTRTPAINPAFPPAISPASSTPSAKFSSRSNAGDIMATFGNTSGVSWHGEGQGCKVSLFDATCVLTQNVKYMFQKMSEKASVLNDVVQEMATVLQNAHGVEEWAHVALPSQESVAVVGRVCCDSIGRLNSQSVLLEGSRETSAGKCINLDLADLSQYSLFPGQIIACEGANVTGKKICS
;
A
#
# COMPACT_ATOMS: atom_id res chain seq x y z
N MET A 1 -27.89 7.34 28.19
CA MET A 1 -26.58 7.90 28.58
C MET A 1 -26.64 8.13 30.08
N ALA A 2 -25.68 7.60 30.83
CA ALA A 2 -25.72 7.62 32.29
C ALA A 2 -25.55 9.05 32.82
N THR A 3 -26.45 9.48 33.69
CA THR A 3 -26.33 10.74 34.43
C THR A 3 -25.29 10.57 35.51
N VAL A 4 -24.17 11.28 35.42
CA VAL A 4 -23.11 11.27 36.44
C VAL A 4 -23.66 11.84 37.74
N SER A 5 -23.51 11.11 38.85
CA SER A 5 -23.97 11.53 40.16
C SER A 5 -22.89 12.33 40.91
N VAL A 6 -23.31 13.23 41.81
CA VAL A 6 -22.41 14.02 42.67
C VAL A 6 -21.52 13.13 43.55
N LYS A 7 -22.05 11.99 43.99
CA LYS A 7 -21.30 11.00 44.80
C LYS A 7 -20.16 10.36 44.00
N GLU A 8 -20.42 9.96 42.75
CA GLU A 8 -19.37 9.38 41.89
C GLU A 8 -18.23 10.36 41.61
N LEU A 9 -18.52 11.66 41.46
CA LEU A 9 -17.48 12.67 41.32
C LEU A 9 -16.68 12.83 42.62
N SER A 10 -17.36 12.87 43.77
CA SER A 10 -16.68 12.95 45.07
C SER A 10 -15.73 11.78 45.29
N ASP A 11 -16.20 10.55 45.05
CA ASP A 11 -15.42 9.32 45.24
C ASP A 11 -14.16 9.29 44.34
N GLU A 12 -14.27 9.76 43.11
CA GLU A 12 -13.14 9.82 42.16
C GLU A 12 -12.11 10.91 42.52
N PHE A 13 -12.53 12.00 43.14
CA PHE A 13 -11.63 13.06 43.60
C PHE A 13 -10.97 12.76 44.94
N ASP A 14 -11.63 12.00 45.81
CA ASP A 14 -11.04 11.47 47.05
C ASP A 14 -9.81 10.60 46.76
N LEU A 15 -9.79 9.89 45.63
CA LEU A 15 -8.63 9.10 45.18
C LEU A 15 -7.37 9.95 44.96
N PHE A 16 -7.52 11.25 44.74
CA PHE A 16 -6.43 12.20 44.53
C PHE A 16 -6.19 13.14 45.72
N GLU A 17 -6.84 12.91 46.87
CA GLU A 17 -6.75 13.71 48.09
C GLU A 17 -7.06 15.21 47.86
N VAL A 18 -8.03 15.50 46.99
CA VAL A 18 -8.47 16.88 46.70
C VAL A 18 -9.77 17.16 47.42
N ASP A 19 -9.77 18.08 48.40
CA ASP A 19 -10.99 18.55 49.05
C ASP A 19 -11.87 19.37 48.08
N ILE A 20 -13.13 18.97 47.93
CA ILE A 20 -14.07 19.59 46.99
C ILE A 20 -15.33 20.08 47.72
N ASN A 21 -15.73 21.30 47.38
CA ASN A 21 -16.96 21.90 47.90
C ASN A 21 -18.18 21.48 47.06
N GLU A 22 -19.37 21.49 47.66
CA GLU A 22 -20.62 21.12 47.00
C GLU A 22 -20.90 21.95 45.72
N ASP A 23 -20.60 23.25 45.74
CA ASP A 23 -20.72 24.13 44.57
C ASP A 23 -19.81 23.73 43.40
N GLN A 24 -18.63 23.18 43.70
CA GLN A 24 -17.68 22.72 42.68
C GLN A 24 -18.12 21.40 42.07
N LEU A 25 -18.67 20.49 42.88
CA LEU A 25 -19.25 19.24 42.40
C LEU A 25 -20.45 19.48 41.49
N LEU A 26 -21.33 20.42 41.85
CA LEU A 26 -22.46 20.81 41.00
C LEU A 26 -22.00 21.37 39.65
N LYS A 27 -20.97 22.24 39.67
CA LYS A 27 -20.41 22.78 38.43
C LYS A 27 -19.74 21.70 37.58
N LEU A 28 -19.01 20.76 38.19
CA LEU A 28 -18.40 19.63 37.48
C LEU A 28 -19.44 18.67 36.91
N GLN A 29 -20.56 18.46 37.60
CA GLN A 29 -21.69 17.66 37.11
C GLN A 29 -22.36 18.32 35.90
N GLU A 30 -22.53 19.65 35.92
CA GLU A 30 -23.01 20.43 34.78
C GLU A 30 -22.07 20.28 33.57
N LEU A 31 -20.75 20.34 33.80
CA LEU A 31 -19.74 20.13 32.76
C LEU A 31 -19.74 18.69 32.24
N CYS A 32 -19.91 17.68 33.09
CA CYS A 32 -20.03 16.28 32.65
C CYS A 32 -21.23 16.10 31.71
N SER A 33 -22.35 16.74 32.04
CA SER A 33 -23.57 16.71 31.24
C SER A 33 -23.40 17.47 29.91
N SER A 34 -22.77 18.64 29.94
CA SER A 34 -22.56 19.48 28.76
C SER A 34 -21.54 18.90 27.77
N TYR A 35 -20.54 18.17 28.27
CA TYR A 35 -19.45 17.62 27.46
C TYR A 35 -19.56 16.10 27.23
N SER A 36 -20.62 15.45 27.73
CA SER A 36 -20.84 14.00 27.65
C SER A 36 -19.64 13.18 28.16
N LEU A 37 -19.13 13.56 29.34
CA LEU A 37 -17.98 12.91 29.97
C LEU A 37 -18.43 12.13 31.21
N GLU A 38 -17.82 10.97 31.43
CA GLU A 38 -17.95 10.19 32.66
C GLU A 38 -17.15 10.82 33.81
N ALA A 39 -17.53 10.55 35.07
CA ALA A 39 -16.89 11.11 36.27
C ALA A 39 -15.36 10.95 36.26
N SER A 40 -14.88 9.73 36.07
CA SER A 40 -13.45 9.41 36.02
C SER A 40 -12.72 10.15 34.89
N SER A 41 -13.34 10.31 33.72
CA SER A 41 -12.78 11.07 32.59
C SER A 41 -12.69 12.56 32.89
N MET A 42 -13.68 13.10 33.58
CA MET A 42 -13.70 14.50 34.01
C MET A 42 -12.60 14.77 35.04
N VAL A 43 -12.50 13.95 36.08
CA VAL A 43 -11.47 14.08 37.13
C VAL A 43 -10.08 14.01 36.51
N ASN A 44 -9.81 13.01 35.65
CA ASN A 44 -8.53 12.88 34.97
C ASN A 44 -8.18 14.10 34.09
N GLN A 45 -9.16 14.68 33.39
CA GLN A 45 -8.95 15.88 32.59
C GLN A 45 -8.65 17.10 33.46
N TRP A 46 -9.33 17.23 34.59
CA TRP A 46 -9.06 18.27 35.57
C TRP A 46 -7.66 18.12 36.17
N MET A 47 -7.26 16.92 36.60
CA MET A 47 -5.93 16.66 37.17
C MET A 47 -4.82 17.00 36.16
N ALA A 48 -5.02 16.67 34.88
CA ALA A 48 -4.10 17.04 33.81
C ALA A 48 -4.01 18.57 33.58
N PHE A 49 -5.15 19.28 33.65
CA PHE A 49 -5.18 20.74 33.55
C PHE A 49 -4.51 21.42 34.74
N SER A 50 -4.86 20.98 35.96
CA SER A 50 -4.30 21.48 37.21
C SER A 50 -2.79 21.26 37.27
N SER A 51 -2.29 20.08 36.86
CA SER A 51 -0.86 19.79 36.80
C SER A 51 -0.13 20.69 35.79
N SER A 52 -0.72 20.92 34.61
CA SER A 52 -0.11 21.74 33.57
C SER A 52 -0.02 23.22 33.92
N ARG A 53 -0.96 23.75 34.71
CA ARG A 53 -1.05 25.20 35.03
C ARG A 53 -0.82 25.53 36.50
N LYS A 54 -0.61 24.52 37.34
CA LYS A 54 -0.48 24.64 38.80
C LYS A 54 -1.64 25.45 39.42
N MET A 55 -2.86 25.16 38.99
CA MET A 55 -4.06 25.83 39.49
C MET A 55 -4.78 24.95 40.51
N ALA A 56 -5.13 25.54 41.66
CA ALA A 56 -5.99 24.90 42.65
C ALA A 56 -7.44 24.85 42.17
N LEU A 57 -8.22 23.91 42.72
CA LEU A 57 -9.63 23.75 42.39
C LEU A 57 -10.45 24.88 43.03
N THR A 58 -10.83 25.84 42.20
CA THR A 58 -11.76 26.95 42.51
C THR A 58 -12.80 27.09 41.41
N THR A 59 -13.94 27.72 41.70
CA THR A 59 -14.99 27.99 40.70
C THR A 59 -14.47 28.79 39.50
N ASP A 60 -13.57 29.76 39.72
CA ASP A 60 -12.91 30.52 38.65
C ASP A 60 -11.97 29.68 37.79
N SER A 61 -11.25 28.74 38.42
CA SER A 61 -10.39 27.81 37.72
C SER A 61 -11.17 26.80 36.88
N LEU A 62 -12.37 26.39 37.34
CA LEU A 62 -13.30 25.54 36.59
C LEU A 62 -13.88 26.27 35.36
N ASN A 63 -14.21 27.56 35.49
CA ASN A 63 -14.61 28.39 34.35
C ASN A 63 -13.46 28.54 33.32
N THR A 64 -12.22 28.63 33.80
CA THR A 64 -11.03 28.69 32.91
C THR A 64 -10.78 27.34 32.23
N PHE A 65 -10.98 26.24 32.95
CA PHE A 65 -10.92 24.87 32.43
C PHE A 65 -11.98 24.62 31.35
N GLU A 66 -13.22 25.06 31.59
CA GLU A 66 -14.30 25.00 30.62
C GLU A 66 -13.97 25.80 29.35
N ARG A 67 -13.44 27.02 29.48
CA ARG A 67 -13.16 27.87 28.32
C ARG A 67 -11.96 27.39 27.49
N GLU A 68 -10.90 26.93 28.14
CA GLU A 68 -9.60 26.76 27.48
C GLU A 68 -9.14 25.32 27.27
N TRP A 69 -9.69 24.37 28.03
CA TRP A 69 -9.23 22.98 28.05
C TRP A 69 -10.25 22.02 27.44
N LEU A 70 -11.50 22.05 27.92
CA LEU A 70 -12.54 21.14 27.45
C LEU A 70 -12.83 21.23 25.92
N PRO A 71 -12.87 22.43 25.28
CA PRO A 71 -13.11 22.55 23.84
C PRO A 71 -11.98 21.96 23.00
N LYS A 72 -10.73 22.10 23.45
CA LYS A 72 -9.55 21.54 22.78
C LYS A 72 -9.55 20.02 22.83
N LYS A 73 -10.01 19.44 23.95
CA LYS A 73 -10.06 17.99 24.14
C LYS A 73 -11.20 17.34 23.36
N ILE A 74 -12.38 17.96 23.25
CA ILE A 74 -13.48 17.50 22.37
C ILE A 74 -13.03 17.47 20.90
N GLN A 75 -12.36 18.51 20.42
CA GLN A 75 -11.82 18.52 19.05
C GLN A 75 -10.72 17.46 18.87
N SER A 76 -9.95 17.15 19.91
CA SER A 76 -8.91 16.10 19.87
C SER A 76 -9.46 14.67 19.97
N SER A 77 -10.64 14.46 20.57
CA SER A 77 -11.25 13.12 20.70
C SER A 77 -12.04 12.72 19.45
N GLN A 78 -12.64 13.68 18.73
CA GLN A 78 -13.22 13.42 17.41
C GLN A 78 -12.16 13.32 16.28
N SER A 79 -10.93 13.77 16.48
CA SER A 79 -9.86 13.79 15.46
C SER A 79 -8.79 12.71 15.59
N LYS A 80 -8.98 11.71 16.46
CA LYS A 80 -8.12 10.51 16.49
C LYS A 80 -8.79 9.34 15.77
N THR A 81 -9.13 9.55 14.50
CA THR A 81 -8.94 8.45 13.55
C THR A 81 -7.44 8.07 13.62
N PRO A 82 -7.06 6.78 13.58
CA PRO A 82 -5.67 6.42 13.36
C PRO A 82 -5.20 7.25 12.16
N LYS A 83 -3.95 7.73 12.14
CA LYS A 83 -3.37 8.32 10.93
C LYS A 83 -3.35 7.22 9.85
N GLN A 84 -4.50 6.95 9.23
CA GLN A 84 -4.57 6.40 7.90
C GLN A 84 -3.73 7.37 7.09
N LYS A 85 -2.67 6.84 6.50
CA LYS A 85 -1.86 7.50 5.49
C LYS A 85 -2.87 8.17 4.55
N ARG A 86 -3.03 9.50 4.72
CA ARG A 86 -4.06 10.27 4.02
C ARG A 86 -3.85 9.93 2.55
N MET A 87 -4.81 9.23 1.92
CA MET A 87 -4.67 8.94 0.50
C MET A 87 -4.42 10.28 -0.18
N LYS A 88 -3.28 10.41 -0.85
CA LYS A 88 -2.90 11.66 -1.49
C LYS A 88 -4.06 12.04 -2.41
N ILE A 89 -4.74 13.13 -2.10
CA ILE A 89 -5.76 13.68 -2.98
C ILE A 89 -4.96 14.31 -4.10
N PHE A 90 -4.95 13.65 -5.26
CA PHE A 90 -4.25 14.14 -6.42
C PHE A 90 -5.08 15.26 -7.04
N ASN A 91 -4.48 16.43 -7.17
CA ASN A 91 -4.99 17.54 -7.96
C ASN A 91 -4.33 17.51 -9.35
N LYS A 92 -4.73 18.44 -10.23
CA LYS A 92 -4.17 18.58 -11.58
C LYS A 92 -2.63 18.59 -11.59
N ASP A 93 -2.00 19.15 -10.57
CA ASP A 93 -0.55 19.34 -10.49
C ASP A 93 0.19 18.14 -9.87
N THR A 94 -0.51 17.15 -9.31
CA THR A 94 0.08 15.97 -8.64
C THR A 94 -0.28 14.64 -9.28
N ILE A 95 -1.18 14.62 -10.27
CA ILE A 95 -1.56 13.42 -11.03
C ILE A 95 -0.37 12.86 -11.83
N ASP A 96 0.52 13.71 -12.33
CA ASP A 96 1.65 13.27 -13.17
C ASP A 96 2.60 12.33 -12.39
N SER A 97 2.83 12.60 -11.11
CA SER A 97 3.65 11.72 -10.25
C SER A 97 3.03 10.33 -10.06
N LEU A 98 1.70 10.22 -10.03
CA LEU A 98 1.03 8.92 -9.92
C LEU A 98 1.14 8.13 -11.23
N LEU A 99 1.05 8.82 -12.37
CA LEU A 99 1.19 8.20 -13.68
C LEU A 99 2.61 7.69 -13.89
N GLU A 100 3.63 8.48 -13.50
CA GLU A 100 5.03 8.07 -13.55
C GLU A 100 5.28 6.80 -12.71
N ASP A 101 4.79 6.75 -11.47
CA ASP A 101 4.91 5.58 -10.59
C ASP A 101 4.22 4.34 -11.21
N GLN A 102 3.03 4.49 -11.80
CA GLN A 102 2.32 3.39 -12.46
C GLN A 102 3.00 2.91 -13.74
N ILE A 103 3.57 3.84 -14.51
CA ILE A 103 4.34 3.55 -15.73
C ILE A 103 5.62 2.77 -15.38
N GLU A 104 6.29 3.12 -14.28
CA GLU A 104 7.45 2.38 -13.80
C GLU A 104 7.08 0.96 -13.36
N VAL A 105 5.97 0.80 -12.63
CA VAL A 105 5.45 -0.52 -12.22
C VAL A 105 5.08 -1.37 -13.43
N LEU A 106 4.41 -0.80 -14.43
CA LEU A 106 4.01 -1.52 -15.64
C LEU A 106 5.23 -1.94 -16.49
N GLY A 107 6.24 -1.07 -16.55
CA GLY A 107 7.51 -1.35 -17.20
C GLY A 107 8.35 -2.45 -16.52
N ALA A 108 8.07 -2.79 -15.26
CA ALA A 108 8.76 -3.87 -14.54
C ALA A 108 8.37 -5.28 -15.04
N TYR A 109 7.21 -5.42 -15.69
CA TYR A 109 6.73 -6.67 -16.30
C TYR A 109 7.00 -6.75 -17.81
N ALA A 110 7.63 -5.71 -18.38
CA ALA A 110 7.90 -5.60 -19.80
C ALA A 110 9.34 -6.03 -20.14
N THR A 111 9.55 -6.54 -21.36
CA THR A 111 10.89 -6.78 -21.90
C THR A 111 11.66 -5.45 -22.06
N PRO A 112 13.00 -5.45 -22.11
CA PRO A 112 13.80 -4.22 -22.22
C PRO A 112 13.38 -3.28 -23.36
N ASP A 113 13.01 -3.83 -24.52
CA ASP A 113 12.51 -3.05 -25.67
C ASP A 113 11.12 -2.44 -25.40
N ALA A 114 10.23 -3.20 -24.77
CA ALA A 114 8.89 -2.72 -24.42
C ALA A 114 8.94 -1.65 -23.32
N LYS A 115 9.87 -1.75 -22.36
CA LYS A 115 10.09 -0.73 -21.33
C LYS A 115 10.48 0.62 -21.93
N ASN A 116 11.38 0.63 -22.91
CA ASN A 116 11.78 1.86 -23.60
C ASN A 116 10.62 2.50 -24.37
N GLN A 117 9.76 1.69 -24.98
CA GLN A 117 8.57 2.18 -25.68
C GLN A 117 7.52 2.77 -24.72
N ILE A 118 7.29 2.13 -23.56
CA ILE A 118 6.33 2.61 -22.54
C ILE A 118 6.77 3.96 -21.95
N VAL A 119 8.07 4.12 -21.63
CA VAL A 119 8.62 5.39 -21.10
C VAL A 119 8.60 6.50 -22.15
N GLN A 120 8.85 6.19 -23.43
CA GLN A 120 8.83 7.16 -24.51
C GLN A 120 7.42 7.61 -24.91
N THR A 121 6.43 6.72 -24.83
CA THR A 121 5.02 7.06 -25.15
C THR A 121 4.38 7.89 -24.05
N ALA A 122 4.70 7.64 -22.77
CA ALA A 122 4.25 8.45 -21.65
C ALA A 122 4.77 9.91 -21.71
N LYS A 123 6.04 10.11 -22.07
CA LYS A 123 6.66 11.45 -22.17
C LYS A 123 6.17 12.29 -23.36
N ARG A 124 5.37 11.73 -24.28
CA ARG A 124 4.88 12.41 -25.49
C ARG A 124 3.42 12.85 -25.43
N GLN A 125 2.72 12.62 -24.33
CA GLN A 125 1.31 12.97 -24.16
C GLN A 125 1.10 14.00 -23.05
N LEU A 126 1.64 15.20 -23.24
CA LEU A 126 1.17 16.41 -22.56
C LEU A 126 0.99 17.51 -23.62
N THR A 127 -0.14 18.22 -23.53
CA THR A 127 -0.68 19.26 -24.43
C THR A 127 0.24 20.49 -24.60
N PRO A 128 -0.06 21.43 -25.54
CA PRO A 128 0.94 22.33 -26.11
C PRO A 128 1.60 23.30 -25.10
N GLU A 129 2.92 23.27 -25.08
CA GLU A 129 3.81 24.11 -24.29
C GLU A 129 3.72 25.60 -24.70
N ASN A 130 3.60 26.47 -23.70
CA ASN A 130 3.82 27.91 -23.83
C ASN A 130 5.32 28.16 -24.05
N PHE A 131 5.66 28.78 -25.17
CA PHE A 131 7.01 29.25 -25.49
C PHE A 131 7.42 30.39 -24.56
N ASN A 132 8.12 30.08 -23.47
CA ASN A 132 9.02 31.01 -22.81
C ASN A 132 10.02 30.26 -21.94
N ASN A 133 10.96 29.57 -22.58
CA ASN A 133 12.31 29.53 -22.03
C ASN A 133 13.35 29.33 -23.13
N SER A 134 14.13 30.38 -23.34
CA SER A 134 15.34 30.39 -24.13
C SER A 134 16.36 29.45 -23.49
N ASN A 135 16.83 28.43 -24.22
CA ASN A 135 18.23 28.02 -24.12
C ASN A 135 18.76 27.48 -25.45
N LYS A 136 19.97 27.94 -25.73
CA LYS A 136 20.66 27.98 -27.01
C LYS A 136 21.35 26.64 -27.34
N ARG A 137 21.55 26.45 -28.64
CA ARG A 137 22.56 25.63 -29.36
C ARG A 137 22.11 24.25 -29.86
N PHE A 138 21.61 24.25 -31.09
CA PHE A 138 22.26 23.49 -32.15
C PHE A 138 22.26 24.32 -33.44
N THR A 139 23.44 24.73 -33.86
CA THR A 139 23.73 25.44 -35.12
C THR A 139 24.26 24.42 -36.11
N GLY A 140 23.56 24.25 -37.23
CA GLY A 140 23.91 23.28 -38.26
C GLY A 140 22.91 23.31 -39.43
N THR A 141 22.89 24.43 -40.16
CA THR A 141 22.67 24.57 -41.62
C THR A 141 21.84 23.47 -42.32
N THR A 142 20.64 23.70 -42.83
CA THR A 142 20.30 24.54 -44.00
C THR A 142 18.79 24.42 -44.26
N ARG A 143 18.20 25.44 -44.92
CA ARG A 143 16.82 25.57 -45.43
C ARG A 143 15.88 26.41 -44.55
N THR A 144 15.70 27.64 -45.02
CA THR A 144 14.70 28.64 -44.60
C THR A 144 13.27 28.10 -44.71
N PRO A 145 12.39 28.29 -43.70
CA PRO A 145 10.96 28.24 -43.92
C PRO A 145 10.44 29.67 -44.13
N ALA A 146 9.94 29.96 -45.34
CA ALA A 146 9.05 31.09 -45.53
C ALA A 146 7.72 30.77 -44.84
N ILE A 147 7.35 31.56 -43.83
CA ILE A 147 6.06 31.47 -43.16
C ILE A 147 5.07 32.25 -44.01
N ASN A 148 4.19 31.56 -44.74
CA ASN A 148 3.02 32.15 -45.38
C ASN A 148 1.88 32.17 -44.34
N PRO A 149 1.33 33.34 -43.94
CA PRO A 149 0.27 33.42 -42.94
C PRO A 149 -1.09 33.41 -43.63
N ALA A 150 -1.54 32.24 -44.09
CA ALA A 150 -2.92 32.08 -44.52
C ALA A 150 -3.38 30.65 -44.27
N PHE A 151 -4.48 30.54 -43.52
CA PHE A 151 -5.25 29.36 -43.13
C PHE A 151 -4.84 28.64 -41.83
N PRO A 152 -5.79 28.41 -40.89
CA PRO A 152 -5.56 27.50 -39.78
C PRO A 152 -5.45 26.08 -40.36
N PRO A 153 -4.42 25.30 -40.00
CA PRO A 153 -4.35 23.91 -40.41
C PRO A 153 -5.51 23.17 -39.75
N ALA A 154 -6.54 22.90 -40.55
CA ALA A 154 -7.53 21.88 -40.26
C ALA A 154 -6.81 20.61 -39.81
N ILE A 155 -7.33 20.00 -38.75
CA ILE A 155 -6.88 18.75 -38.13
C ILE A 155 -6.51 17.74 -39.21
N SER A 156 -5.25 17.76 -39.60
CA SER A 156 -4.63 16.75 -40.43
C SER A 156 -3.86 15.91 -39.43
N PRO A 157 -4.12 14.60 -39.32
CA PRO A 157 -3.36 13.76 -38.40
C PRO A 157 -1.90 13.97 -38.74
N ALA A 158 -1.14 14.55 -37.79
CA ALA A 158 0.30 14.71 -37.92
C ALA A 158 0.84 13.36 -38.38
N SER A 159 1.57 13.37 -39.50
CA SER A 159 2.11 12.20 -40.17
C SER A 159 2.68 11.22 -39.15
N SER A 160 1.84 10.30 -38.68
CA SER A 160 2.29 9.03 -38.19
C SER A 160 2.99 8.45 -39.40
N THR A 161 4.32 8.34 -39.35
CA THR A 161 4.97 7.34 -40.18
C THR A 161 4.23 6.05 -39.87
N PRO A 162 3.38 5.53 -40.77
CA PRO A 162 2.72 4.26 -40.51
C PRO A 162 3.86 3.30 -40.24
N SER A 163 3.79 2.53 -39.15
CA SER A 163 4.72 1.41 -39.01
C SER A 163 4.70 0.64 -40.34
N ALA A 164 5.87 0.17 -40.78
CA ALA A 164 5.96 -0.62 -42.01
C ALA A 164 4.82 -1.66 -41.97
N LYS A 165 4.01 -1.69 -43.04
CA LYS A 165 2.80 -2.52 -43.05
C LYS A 165 3.22 -3.94 -42.69
N PHE A 166 2.47 -4.61 -41.82
CA PHE A 166 2.76 -6.02 -41.48
C PHE A 166 2.94 -6.91 -42.73
N SER A 167 2.24 -6.58 -43.82
CA SER A 167 2.33 -7.25 -45.12
C SER A 167 3.67 -7.04 -45.86
N SER A 168 4.48 -6.05 -45.50
CA SER A 168 5.79 -5.79 -46.13
C SER A 168 6.97 -6.41 -45.35
N ARG A 169 6.71 -7.27 -44.36
CA ARG A 169 7.78 -7.94 -43.61
C ARG A 169 8.49 -8.98 -44.49
N SER A 170 9.82 -9.05 -44.39
CA SER A 170 10.64 -9.99 -45.15
C SER A 170 10.84 -11.35 -44.46
N ASN A 171 10.59 -11.43 -43.15
CA ASN A 171 10.83 -12.61 -42.31
C ASN A 171 9.60 -13.53 -42.20
N ALA A 172 8.85 -13.67 -43.29
CA ALA A 172 7.66 -14.52 -43.31
C ALA A 172 8.04 -16.00 -43.30
N GLY A 173 7.82 -16.66 -42.15
CA GLY A 173 8.09 -18.09 -41.98
C GLY A 173 9.44 -18.41 -41.32
N ASP A 174 10.23 -17.39 -40.97
CA ASP A 174 11.52 -17.59 -40.31
C ASP A 174 11.34 -18.26 -38.94
N ILE A 175 12.15 -19.29 -38.69
CA ILE A 175 12.19 -20.02 -37.42
C ILE A 175 13.08 -19.23 -36.45
N MET A 176 12.48 -18.65 -35.41
CA MET A 176 13.19 -17.81 -34.43
C MET A 176 13.75 -18.60 -33.24
N ALA A 177 13.15 -19.75 -32.93
CA ALA A 177 13.58 -20.63 -31.86
C ALA A 177 13.24 -22.07 -32.23
N THR A 178 14.07 -23.00 -31.78
CA THR A 178 13.83 -24.44 -31.88
C THR A 178 14.01 -25.07 -30.50
N PHE A 179 13.23 -26.11 -30.22
CA PHE A 179 13.34 -26.88 -28.99
C PHE A 179 13.21 -28.36 -29.33
N GLY A 180 14.08 -29.20 -28.77
CA GLY A 180 14.17 -30.62 -29.13
C GLY A 180 14.78 -30.84 -30.53
N ASN A 181 14.57 -32.03 -31.09
CA ASN A 181 15.07 -32.37 -32.42
C ASN A 181 14.05 -32.04 -33.51
N THR A 182 14.30 -30.98 -34.27
CA THR A 182 13.40 -30.50 -35.34
C THR A 182 14.03 -30.60 -36.73
N SER A 183 15.14 -31.33 -36.88
CA SER A 183 15.85 -31.47 -38.16
C SER A 183 15.00 -32.24 -39.17
N GLY A 184 14.63 -31.60 -40.29
CA GLY A 184 13.89 -32.25 -41.38
C GLY A 184 12.40 -32.50 -41.09
N VAL A 185 11.84 -31.90 -40.03
CA VAL A 185 10.43 -32.08 -39.67
C VAL A 185 9.55 -31.18 -40.54
N SER A 186 8.62 -31.79 -41.27
CA SER A 186 7.49 -31.09 -41.91
C SER A 186 6.31 -31.04 -40.94
N TRP A 187 5.99 -29.85 -40.45
CA TRP A 187 4.90 -29.65 -39.51
C TRP A 187 3.55 -29.79 -40.22
N HIS A 188 2.84 -30.87 -39.91
CA HIS A 188 1.48 -31.12 -40.38
C HIS A 188 0.70 -31.83 -39.27
N GLY A 189 -0.60 -31.55 -39.17
CA GLY A 189 -1.50 -32.26 -38.27
C GLY A 189 -2.33 -33.29 -39.05
N GLU A 190 -2.73 -34.38 -38.39
CA GLU A 190 -3.56 -35.44 -38.99
C GLU A 190 -5.04 -35.01 -39.16
N GLY A 191 -5.44 -33.88 -38.58
CA GLY A 191 -6.73 -33.23 -38.81
C GLY A 191 -7.95 -33.92 -38.19
N GLN A 192 -7.82 -35.10 -37.55
CA GLN A 192 -8.92 -35.84 -36.93
C GLN A 192 -8.53 -36.47 -35.58
N GLY A 193 -9.52 -36.73 -34.71
CA GLY A 193 -9.34 -37.56 -33.51
C GLY A 193 -8.90 -36.86 -32.21
N CYS A 194 -8.92 -35.52 -32.14
CA CYS A 194 -8.55 -34.81 -30.92
C CYS A 194 -9.72 -34.72 -29.92
N LYS A 195 -9.54 -35.25 -28.70
CA LYS A 195 -10.46 -35.02 -27.58
C LYS A 195 -9.88 -33.92 -26.69
N VAL A 196 -10.52 -32.76 -26.71
CA VAL A 196 -10.18 -31.64 -25.83
C VAL A 196 -11.12 -31.65 -24.63
N SER A 197 -10.55 -31.62 -23.42
CA SER A 197 -11.31 -31.48 -22.17
C SER A 197 -10.68 -30.42 -21.29
N LEU A 198 -11.50 -29.79 -20.47
CA LEU A 198 -11.04 -28.85 -19.45
C LEU A 198 -10.27 -29.62 -18.37
N PHE A 199 -9.09 -29.12 -18.00
CA PHE A 199 -8.25 -29.74 -16.96
C PHE A 199 -8.94 -29.72 -15.60
N ASP A 200 -9.54 -28.58 -15.24
CA ASP A 200 -10.34 -28.44 -14.03
C ASP A 200 -11.61 -27.66 -14.33
N ALA A 201 -12.76 -28.36 -14.35
CA ALA A 201 -14.06 -27.77 -14.62
C ALA A 201 -14.53 -26.80 -13.51
N THR A 202 -13.95 -26.87 -12.32
CA THR A 202 -14.34 -26.03 -11.17
C THR A 202 -13.71 -24.64 -11.22
N CYS A 203 -12.54 -24.51 -11.85
CA CYS A 203 -11.83 -23.24 -12.02
C CYS A 203 -12.21 -22.47 -13.30
N VAL A 204 -13.10 -23.02 -14.12
CA VAL A 204 -13.49 -22.41 -15.39
C VAL A 204 -14.57 -21.35 -15.16
N LEU A 205 -14.33 -20.15 -15.66
CA LEU A 205 -15.32 -19.09 -15.71
C LEU A 205 -16.43 -19.48 -16.69
N THR A 206 -17.50 -20.08 -16.17
CA THR A 206 -18.67 -20.50 -16.96
C THR A 206 -19.69 -19.37 -17.17
N GLN A 207 -19.56 -18.27 -16.42
CA GLN A 207 -20.42 -17.09 -16.54
C GLN A 207 -19.60 -15.86 -16.94
N ASN A 208 -20.22 -14.95 -17.71
CA ASN A 208 -19.57 -13.75 -18.25
C ASN A 208 -19.09 -12.78 -17.14
N VAL A 209 -19.74 -12.78 -15.98
CA VAL A 209 -19.35 -12.02 -14.79
C VAL A 209 -19.86 -12.77 -13.55
N LYS A 210 -19.00 -12.99 -12.55
CA LYS A 210 -19.45 -13.51 -11.25
C LYS A 210 -19.98 -12.37 -10.37
N TYR A 211 -19.13 -11.38 -10.06
CA TYR A 211 -19.50 -10.10 -9.41
C TYR A 211 -18.46 -9.01 -9.76
N MET A 212 -18.86 -7.73 -9.81
CA MET A 212 -17.97 -6.59 -10.16
C MET A 212 -17.57 -5.74 -8.93
N PHE A 213 -17.69 -6.33 -7.74
CA PHE A 213 -17.35 -5.73 -6.46
C PHE A 213 -16.65 -6.76 -5.58
N GLN A 214 -15.61 -6.35 -4.86
CA GLN A 214 -14.85 -7.21 -3.95
C GLN A 214 -14.78 -6.58 -2.57
N LYS A 215 -15.06 -7.37 -1.53
CA LYS A 215 -14.84 -6.91 -0.15
C LYS A 215 -13.37 -7.06 0.20
N MET A 216 -12.79 -6.03 0.82
CA MET A 216 -11.39 -6.07 1.27
C MET A 216 -11.13 -7.20 2.27
N SER A 217 -12.11 -7.54 3.10
CA SER A 217 -12.04 -8.66 4.04
C SER A 217 -11.93 -10.01 3.33
N GLU A 218 -12.68 -10.21 2.24
CA GLU A 218 -12.62 -11.45 1.44
C GLU A 218 -11.27 -11.54 0.72
N LYS A 219 -10.77 -10.43 0.17
CA LYS A 219 -9.44 -10.38 -0.43
C LYS A 219 -8.33 -10.72 0.58
N ALA A 220 -8.40 -10.15 1.79
CA ALA A 220 -7.46 -10.45 2.85
C ALA A 220 -7.53 -11.93 3.27
N SER A 221 -8.74 -12.50 3.37
CA SER A 221 -8.93 -13.93 3.64
C SER A 221 -8.25 -14.80 2.58
N VAL A 222 -8.53 -14.56 1.30
CA VAL A 222 -7.94 -15.36 0.21
C VAL A 222 -6.42 -15.26 0.20
N LEU A 223 -5.84 -14.07 0.43
CA LEU A 223 -4.39 -13.93 0.53
C LEU A 223 -3.81 -14.71 1.72
N ASN A 224 -4.51 -14.71 2.86
CA ASN A 224 -4.12 -15.48 4.02
C ASN A 224 -4.21 -16.99 3.79
N ASP A 225 -5.28 -17.45 3.12
CA ASP A 225 -5.49 -18.86 2.77
C ASP A 225 -4.35 -19.37 1.87
N VAL A 226 -3.93 -18.57 0.88
CA VAL A 226 -2.78 -18.90 0.02
C VAL A 226 -1.48 -19.03 0.84
N VAL A 227 -1.25 -18.17 1.83
CA VAL A 227 -0.08 -18.27 2.72
C VAL A 227 -0.15 -19.57 3.52
N GLN A 228 -1.31 -19.94 4.07
CA GLN A 228 -1.47 -21.16 4.87
C GLN A 228 -1.35 -22.45 4.06
N GLU A 229 -1.98 -22.50 2.89
CA GLU A 229 -1.93 -23.66 2.00
C GLU A 229 -0.47 -23.93 1.62
N MET A 230 0.24 -22.88 1.20
CA MET A 230 1.64 -23.02 0.83
C MET A 230 2.55 -23.28 2.05
N ALA A 231 2.24 -22.70 3.22
CA ALA A 231 2.95 -23.03 4.46
C ALA A 231 2.85 -24.53 4.78
N THR A 232 1.68 -25.14 4.59
CA THR A 232 1.48 -26.57 4.78
C THR A 232 2.30 -27.39 3.77
N VAL A 233 2.31 -26.98 2.50
CA VAL A 233 3.11 -27.62 1.45
C VAL A 233 4.61 -27.55 1.78
N LEU A 234 5.11 -26.37 2.16
CA LEU A 234 6.52 -26.15 2.52
C LEU A 234 6.90 -26.91 3.78
N GLN A 235 6.00 -26.97 4.76
CA GLN A 235 6.21 -27.70 6.02
C GLN A 235 6.46 -29.19 5.74
N ASN A 236 5.58 -29.79 4.94
CA ASN A 236 5.69 -31.20 4.55
C ASN A 236 6.90 -31.48 3.67
N ALA A 237 7.23 -30.58 2.74
CA ALA A 237 8.35 -30.76 1.81
C ALA A 237 9.73 -30.65 2.49
N HIS A 238 9.85 -29.80 3.53
CA HIS A 238 11.11 -29.51 4.20
C HIS A 238 11.23 -30.07 5.62
N GLY A 239 10.18 -30.72 6.14
CA GLY A 239 10.19 -31.34 7.47
C GLY A 239 10.25 -30.32 8.61
N VAL A 240 9.62 -29.15 8.44
CA VAL A 240 9.55 -28.12 9.48
C VAL A 240 8.54 -28.55 10.55
N GLU A 241 8.95 -28.60 11.82
CA GLU A 241 8.03 -29.00 12.91
C GLU A 241 6.95 -27.94 13.15
N GLU A 242 7.35 -26.67 13.32
CA GLU A 242 6.44 -25.57 13.58
C GLU A 242 6.98 -24.25 12.99
N TRP A 243 6.06 -23.39 12.53
CA TRP A 243 6.39 -22.04 12.07
C TRP A 243 6.39 -21.07 13.24
N ALA A 244 7.49 -20.34 13.42
CA ALA A 244 7.57 -19.28 14.41
C ALA A 244 6.81 -18.02 13.96
N HIS A 245 6.42 -17.21 14.94
CA HIS A 245 5.79 -15.91 14.69
C HIS A 245 6.82 -14.91 14.13
N VAL A 246 6.57 -14.37 12.93
CA VAL A 246 7.56 -13.52 12.22
C VAL A 246 8.04 -12.32 13.05
N ALA A 247 7.17 -11.69 13.85
CA ALA A 247 7.49 -10.50 14.63
C ALA A 247 7.80 -10.74 16.13
N LEU A 248 7.89 -12.00 16.60
CA LEU A 248 8.31 -12.24 17.99
C LEU A 248 9.85 -12.25 18.07
N PRO A 249 10.44 -11.58 19.06
CA PRO A 249 11.89 -11.61 19.24
C PRO A 249 12.40 -13.02 19.55
N SER A 250 13.46 -13.46 18.87
CA SER A 250 14.19 -14.69 19.14
C SER A 250 15.69 -14.45 18.93
N GLN A 251 16.51 -14.94 19.86
CA GLN A 251 17.97 -14.97 19.71
C GLN A 251 18.42 -16.17 18.87
N GLU A 252 17.67 -17.26 18.91
CA GLU A 252 17.93 -18.46 18.12
C GLU A 252 17.33 -18.32 16.72
N SER A 253 17.93 -19.05 15.77
CA SER A 253 17.40 -19.19 14.42
C SER A 253 16.04 -19.88 14.47
N VAL A 254 15.05 -19.30 13.81
CA VAL A 254 13.68 -19.83 13.77
C VAL A 254 13.21 -19.95 12.32
N ALA A 255 12.46 -21.01 12.04
CA ALA A 255 11.80 -21.18 10.74
C ALA A 255 10.52 -20.34 10.70
N VAL A 256 10.37 -19.52 9.66
CA VAL A 256 9.18 -18.72 9.43
C VAL A 256 8.68 -18.89 8.00
N VAL A 257 7.41 -18.56 7.81
CA VAL A 257 6.76 -18.56 6.50
C VAL A 257 5.96 -17.28 6.31
N GLY A 258 5.95 -16.77 5.08
CA GLY A 258 5.19 -15.59 4.77
C GLY A 258 5.21 -15.19 3.30
N ARG A 259 4.49 -14.12 2.99
CA ARG A 259 4.37 -13.53 1.68
C ARG A 259 5.34 -12.36 1.53
N VAL A 260 6.12 -12.39 0.46
CA VAL A 260 7.03 -11.30 0.09
C VAL A 260 6.22 -10.07 -0.28
N CYS A 261 6.51 -8.96 0.39
CA CYS A 261 5.93 -7.64 0.17
C CYS A 261 7.02 -6.60 -0.06
N CYS A 262 6.61 -5.40 -0.49
CA CYS A 262 7.50 -4.24 -0.66
C CYS A 262 7.10 -3.15 0.33
N ASP A 263 8.06 -2.46 0.92
CA ASP A 263 7.82 -1.31 1.81
C ASP A 263 7.39 -0.03 1.06
N SER A 264 7.50 -0.05 -0.27
CA SER A 264 7.21 1.05 -1.18
C SER A 264 6.34 0.61 -2.35
N ILE A 265 5.81 1.59 -3.08
CA ILE A 265 4.97 1.36 -4.27
C ILE A 265 5.85 1.07 -5.51
N GLY A 266 7.17 1.29 -5.41
CA GLY A 266 8.12 1.11 -6.49
C GLY A 266 8.66 -0.31 -6.62
N ARG A 267 9.73 -0.44 -7.41
CA ARG A 267 10.39 -1.72 -7.68
C ARG A 267 10.98 -2.32 -6.40
N LEU A 268 10.72 -3.61 -6.19
CA LEU A 268 11.34 -4.40 -5.11
C LEU A 268 12.87 -4.39 -5.26
N ASN A 269 13.56 -4.09 -4.18
CA ASN A 269 15.00 -4.16 -4.05
C ASN A 269 15.36 -4.90 -2.75
N SER A 270 16.64 -5.24 -2.56
CA SER A 270 17.08 -6.07 -1.43
C SER A 270 16.86 -5.44 -0.06
N GLN A 271 16.76 -4.11 0.03
CA GLN A 271 16.54 -3.39 1.30
C GLN A 271 15.06 -3.15 1.60
N SER A 272 14.19 -3.28 0.59
CA SER A 272 12.75 -3.02 0.68
C SER A 272 11.90 -4.29 0.84
N VAL A 273 12.54 -5.44 1.05
CA VAL A 273 11.85 -6.73 1.19
C VAL A 273 11.19 -6.83 2.55
N LEU A 274 9.88 -7.03 2.52
CA LEU A 274 9.08 -7.31 3.70
C LEU A 274 8.56 -8.75 3.65
N LEU A 275 8.42 -9.36 4.82
CA LEU A 275 7.78 -10.65 5.01
C LEU A 275 6.49 -10.48 5.82
N GLU A 276 5.36 -10.74 5.18
CA GLU A 276 4.04 -10.76 5.81
C GLU A 276 3.69 -12.19 6.24
N GLY A 277 3.56 -12.42 7.55
CA GLY A 277 3.13 -13.71 8.08
C GLY A 277 1.60 -13.88 8.04
N SER A 278 1.14 -15.12 8.20
CA SER A 278 -0.30 -15.43 8.28
C SER A 278 -0.97 -14.78 9.49
N ARG A 279 -2.30 -14.71 9.47
CA ARG A 279 -3.11 -14.23 10.59
C ARG A 279 -3.02 -15.14 11.81
N GLU A 280 -2.86 -16.44 11.60
CA GLU A 280 -2.95 -17.48 12.61
C GLU A 280 -1.63 -17.62 13.36
N THR A 281 -0.52 -17.66 12.63
CA THR A 281 0.82 -17.80 13.21
C THR A 281 1.40 -16.45 13.62
N SER A 282 1.08 -15.40 12.87
CA SER A 282 1.79 -14.11 12.94
C SER A 282 0.89 -12.89 13.08
N ALA A 283 -0.42 -13.06 13.31
CA ALA A 283 -1.40 -11.97 13.42
C ALA A 283 -1.37 -10.98 12.23
N GLY A 284 -0.98 -11.43 11.03
CA GLY A 284 -0.84 -10.60 9.84
C GLY A 284 0.29 -9.56 9.95
N LYS A 285 1.27 -9.78 10.83
CA LYS A 285 2.41 -8.87 10.99
C LYS A 285 3.33 -8.94 9.80
N CYS A 286 3.89 -7.78 9.48
CA CYS A 286 4.81 -7.58 8.39
C CYS A 286 6.11 -6.99 8.94
N ILE A 287 7.23 -7.63 8.66
CA ILE A 287 8.56 -7.24 9.15
C ILE A 287 9.56 -7.20 8.00
N ASN A 288 10.69 -6.52 8.19
CA ASN A 288 11.75 -6.53 7.18
C ASN A 288 12.42 -7.90 7.12
N LEU A 289 12.78 -8.32 5.91
CA LEU A 289 13.62 -9.47 5.68
C LEU A 289 15.01 -8.98 5.26
N ASP A 290 16.02 -9.21 6.09
CA ASP A 290 17.40 -8.94 5.73
C ASP A 290 17.92 -10.06 4.84
N LEU A 291 18.55 -9.67 3.74
CA LEU A 291 19.11 -10.59 2.74
C LEU A 291 20.63 -10.46 2.63
N ALA A 292 21.27 -9.67 3.51
CA ALA A 292 22.69 -9.36 3.43
C ALA A 292 23.59 -10.61 3.50
N ASP A 293 23.18 -11.61 4.29
CA ASP A 293 23.95 -12.83 4.53
C ASP A 293 23.56 -13.99 3.57
N LEU A 294 22.53 -13.79 2.74
CA LEU A 294 22.09 -14.77 1.74
C LEU A 294 22.95 -14.71 0.48
N SER A 295 23.62 -15.82 0.17
CA SER A 295 24.47 -15.93 -1.02
C SER A 295 23.69 -15.89 -2.35
N GLN A 296 22.49 -16.46 -2.38
CA GLN A 296 21.65 -16.57 -3.57
C GLN A 296 20.19 -16.48 -3.19
N TYR A 297 19.43 -15.63 -3.89
CA TYR A 297 17.99 -15.55 -3.75
C TYR A 297 17.35 -15.02 -5.04
N SER A 298 16.08 -15.37 -5.25
CA SER A 298 15.23 -14.81 -6.29
C SER A 298 13.86 -14.56 -5.72
N LEU A 299 13.54 -13.28 -5.52
CA LEU A 299 12.32 -12.84 -4.85
C LEU A 299 11.48 -11.95 -5.75
N PHE A 300 10.16 -12.13 -5.69
CA PHE A 300 9.19 -11.24 -6.31
C PHE A 300 8.00 -10.95 -5.39
N PRO A 301 7.36 -9.77 -5.51
CA PRO A 301 6.19 -9.44 -4.68
C PRO A 301 5.05 -10.45 -4.84
N GLY A 302 4.49 -10.90 -3.72
CA GLY A 302 3.43 -11.90 -3.68
C GLY A 302 3.91 -13.35 -3.60
N GLN A 303 5.20 -13.61 -3.77
CA GLN A 303 5.78 -14.94 -3.57
C GLN A 303 5.62 -15.40 -2.13
N ILE A 304 5.22 -16.65 -1.91
CA ILE A 304 5.27 -17.27 -0.58
C ILE A 304 6.62 -17.95 -0.40
N ILE A 305 7.28 -17.67 0.70
CA ILE A 305 8.59 -18.24 1.04
C ILE A 305 8.59 -18.78 2.46
N ALA A 306 9.41 -19.79 2.69
CA ALA A 306 9.92 -20.14 4.01
C ALA A 306 11.37 -19.68 4.10
N CYS A 307 11.76 -19.14 5.25
CA CYS A 307 13.15 -18.84 5.56
C CYS A 307 13.47 -19.17 7.01
N GLU A 308 14.75 -19.37 7.28
CA GLU A 308 15.27 -19.61 8.61
C GLU A 308 16.19 -18.45 8.98
N GLY A 309 16.03 -17.91 10.18
CA GLY A 309 16.86 -16.79 10.61
C GLY A 309 16.52 -16.31 12.01
N ALA A 310 17.35 -15.40 12.54
CA ALA A 310 17.14 -14.84 13.86
C ALA A 310 16.40 -13.50 13.80
N ASN A 311 15.47 -13.27 14.73
CA ASN A 311 14.78 -11.99 14.90
C ASN A 311 15.07 -11.40 16.27
N VAL A 312 16.27 -10.89 16.50
CA VAL A 312 16.68 -10.44 17.84
C VAL A 312 15.81 -9.29 18.40
N THR A 313 15.18 -8.50 17.52
CA THR A 313 14.46 -7.27 17.91
C THR A 313 12.94 -7.32 17.74
N GLY A 314 12.40 -8.37 17.13
CA GLY A 314 10.99 -8.45 16.73
C GLY A 314 10.64 -7.66 15.46
N LYS A 315 11.59 -6.99 14.81
CA LYS A 315 11.33 -6.07 13.68
C LYS A 315 11.90 -6.51 12.34
N LYS A 316 12.86 -7.44 12.36
CA LYS A 316 13.59 -7.86 11.17
C LYS A 316 14.10 -9.28 11.37
N ILE A 317 13.87 -10.15 10.39
CA ILE A 317 14.52 -11.46 10.33
C ILE A 317 15.83 -11.31 9.59
N CYS A 318 16.92 -11.71 10.22
CA CYS A 318 18.22 -11.85 9.59
C CYS A 318 18.34 -13.31 9.12
N SER A 319 18.25 -13.50 7.80
CA SER A 319 18.34 -14.81 7.13
C SER A 319 19.69 -15.00 6.48
#